data_AF-A0A1G1I5S6-F1
#
_entry.id   AF-A0A1G1I5S6-F1
#
_cell.length_a   1.000
_cell.length_b   1.000
_cell.length_c   1.000
_cell.angle_alpha   90.00
_cell.angle_beta   90.00
_cell.angle_gamma   90.00
#
_symmetry.space_group_name_H-M   'P 1'
#
loop_
_entity.id
_entity.type
_entity.pdbx_description
1 polymer ?
#
loop_
_entity_poly.entity_id
_entity_poly.type
_entity_poly.pdbx_seq_one_letter_code
_entity_poly.pdbx_strand_id
1 'polypeptide(L)'
;MTRIRSPRLRWAIAAVALAFAWEGLAATVDEQAYALNRDGMIAMSEARFEDAVDAFRRAAAMVPDYGIRGKALMYTPIFMTGWAFEKLGDVAAACEAYRRFLAAAPADAVEPTKADHAASYIAGRCATAPN
;
A
#
# COMPACT_ATOMS: atom_id res chain seq x y z
N MET A 1 -32.67 33.26 -21.18
CA MET A 1 -32.82 32.00 -20.42
C MET A 1 -33.42 30.93 -21.33
N THR A 2 -32.57 30.17 -22.04
CA THR A 2 -33.00 29.17 -23.04
C THR A 2 -33.38 27.87 -22.33
N ARG A 3 -34.69 27.60 -22.22
CA ARG A 3 -35.23 26.39 -21.58
C ARG A 3 -35.03 25.20 -22.53
N ILE A 4 -34.10 24.29 -22.20
CA ILE A 4 -33.84 23.07 -22.97
C ILE A 4 -35.13 22.22 -23.00
N ARG A 5 -35.72 22.07 -24.20
CA ARG A 5 -37.07 21.52 -24.40
C ARG A 5 -37.10 20.03 -24.79
N SER A 6 -35.97 19.43 -25.14
CA SER A 6 -35.93 18.03 -25.60
C SER A 6 -35.66 17.06 -24.43
N PRO A 7 -36.59 16.12 -24.16
CA PRO A 7 -36.43 15.14 -23.06
C PRO A 7 -35.21 14.23 -23.28
N ARG A 8 -34.86 13.93 -24.53
CA ARG A 8 -33.67 13.15 -24.89
C ARG A 8 -32.36 13.83 -24.45
N LEU A 9 -32.28 15.15 -24.57
CA LEU A 9 -31.09 15.90 -24.16
C LEU A 9 -30.98 15.98 -22.64
N ARG A 10 -32.10 16.00 -21.92
CA ARG A 10 -32.12 15.92 -20.44
C ARG A 10 -31.64 14.57 -19.93
N TRP A 11 -32.08 13.47 -20.54
CA TRP A 11 -31.60 12.13 -20.21
C TRP A 11 -30.12 11.95 -20.54
N ALA A 12 -29.65 12.52 -21.66
CA ALA A 12 -28.23 12.50 -22.01
C ALA A 12 -27.38 13.31 -21.01
N ILE A 13 -27.81 14.51 -20.61
CA ILE A 13 -27.11 15.31 -19.59
C ILE A 13 -27.11 14.60 -18.24
N ALA A 14 -28.23 13.99 -17.84
CA ALA A 14 -28.31 13.23 -16.60
C ALA A 14 -27.41 11.99 -16.63
N ALA A 15 -27.37 11.24 -17.73
CA ALA A 15 -26.51 10.07 -17.88
C ALA A 15 -25.01 10.44 -17.87
N VAL A 16 -24.64 11.54 -18.53
CA VAL A 16 -23.27 12.07 -18.51
C VAL A 16 -22.89 12.55 -17.10
N ALA A 17 -23.77 13.27 -16.42
CA ALA A 17 -23.55 13.70 -15.04
C ALA A 17 -23.43 12.51 -14.07
N LEU A 18 -24.21 11.44 -14.25
CA LEU A 18 -24.08 10.21 -13.47
C LEU A 18 -22.79 9.45 -13.76
N ALA A 19 -22.33 9.41 -15.02
CA ALA A 19 -21.06 8.79 -15.38
C ALA A 19 -19.87 9.52 -14.74
N PHE A 20 -19.84 10.85 -14.82
CA PHE A 20 -18.81 11.67 -14.15
C PHE A 20 -18.90 11.58 -12.62
N ALA A 21 -20.11 11.45 -12.05
CA ALA A 21 -20.30 11.27 -10.61
C ALA A 21 -19.84 9.88 -10.14
N TRP A 22 -20.03 8.83 -10.94
CA TRP A 22 -19.56 7.47 -10.63
C TRP A 22 -18.03 7.39 -10.63
N GLU A 23 -17.38 8.03 -11.60
CA GLU A 23 -15.91 8.16 -11.66
C GLU A 23 -15.35 8.98 -10.47
N GLY A 24 -16.11 9.93 -9.93
CA GLY A 24 -15.72 10.72 -8.75
C GLY A 24 -16.02 10.07 -7.39
N LEU A 25 -16.86 9.03 -7.33
CA LEU A 25 -17.33 8.43 -6.07
C LEU A 25 -16.65 7.08 -5.74
N ALA A 26 -16.10 6.39 -6.74
CA ALA A 26 -15.36 5.15 -6.51
C ALA A 26 -13.91 5.46 -6.10
N ALA A 27 -13.55 5.16 -4.84
CA ALA A 27 -12.15 5.14 -4.44
C ALA A 27 -11.38 4.18 -5.37
N THR A 28 -10.32 4.67 -6.01
CA THR A 28 -9.48 3.82 -6.85
C THR A 28 -8.85 2.72 -6.01
N VAL A 29 -8.43 1.62 -6.66
CA VAL A 29 -7.69 0.54 -5.98
C VAL A 29 -6.46 1.12 -5.26
N ASP A 30 -5.78 2.08 -5.88
CA ASP A 30 -4.64 2.79 -5.30
C ASP A 30 -5.00 3.56 -4.01
N GLU A 31 -6.12 4.28 -3.99
CA GLU A 31 -6.54 5.04 -2.79
C GLU A 31 -6.99 4.12 -1.66
N GLN A 32 -7.68 3.02 -1.98
CA GLN A 32 -8.03 2.00 -0.99
C GLN A 32 -6.79 1.31 -0.40
N ALA A 33 -5.83 0.95 -1.25
CA ALA A 33 -4.57 0.36 -0.83
C ALA A 33 -3.76 1.33 0.04
N TYR A 34 -3.72 2.61 -0.35
CA TYR A 34 -3.05 3.66 0.43
C TYR A 34 -3.70 3.88 1.80
N ALA A 35 -5.04 3.85 1.87
CA ALA A 35 -5.77 3.93 3.14
C ALA A 35 -5.43 2.77 4.07
N LEU A 36 -5.43 1.52 3.58
CA LEU A 36 -5.02 0.35 4.36
C LEU A 36 -3.57 0.45 4.85
N ASN A 37 -2.65 0.93 4.01
CA ASN A 37 -1.28 1.16 4.43
C ASN A 37 -1.21 2.23 5.54
N ARG A 38 -2.03 3.28 5.46
CA ARG A 38 -2.10 4.31 6.51
C ARG A 38 -2.65 3.75 7.82
N ASP A 39 -3.67 2.90 7.76
CA ASP A 39 -4.22 2.22 8.93
C ASP A 39 -3.17 1.33 9.60
N GLY A 40 -2.38 0.60 8.81
CA GLY A 40 -1.24 -0.18 9.32
C GLY A 40 -0.19 0.69 10.01
N MET A 41 0.11 1.88 9.46
CA MET A 41 1.02 2.83 10.12
C MET A 41 0.48 3.36 11.45
N ILE A 42 -0.83 3.60 11.54
CA ILE A 42 -1.49 3.99 12.80
C ILE A 42 -1.37 2.85 13.81
N ALA A 43 -1.68 1.62 13.41
CA ALA A 43 -1.54 0.45 14.26
C ALA A 43 -0.09 0.25 14.76
N MET A 44 0.92 0.47 13.92
CA MET A 44 2.34 0.49 14.33
C MET A 44 2.60 1.52 15.43
N SER A 45 2.07 2.74 15.29
CA SER A 45 2.25 3.82 16.27
C SER A 45 1.60 3.51 17.63
N GLU A 46 0.55 2.71 17.63
CA GLU A 46 -0.18 2.25 18.82
C GLU A 46 0.34 0.91 19.36
N ALA A 47 1.44 0.38 18.79
CA ALA A 47 2.01 -0.93 19.11
C ALA A 47 1.05 -2.13 18.93
N ARG A 48 0.03 -1.96 18.07
CA ARG A 48 -0.89 -3.04 17.63
C ARG A 48 -0.29 -3.73 16.41
N PHE A 49 0.79 -4.48 16.61
CA PHE A 49 1.62 -4.98 15.52
C PHE A 49 0.92 -6.06 14.67
N GLU A 50 0.07 -6.89 15.27
CA GLU A 50 -0.72 -7.88 14.54
C GLU A 50 -1.74 -7.21 13.60
N ASP A 51 -2.43 -6.16 14.07
CA ASP A 51 -3.35 -5.34 13.26
C ASP A 51 -2.59 -4.65 12.12
N ALA A 52 -1.38 -4.16 12.40
CA ALA A 52 -0.53 -3.56 11.39
C ALA A 52 -0.17 -4.57 10.27
N VAL A 53 0.21 -5.80 10.65
CA VAL A 53 0.50 -6.88 9.69
C VAL A 53 -0.72 -7.15 8.80
N ASP A 54 -1.93 -7.27 9.35
CA ASP A 54 -3.14 -7.49 8.55
C ASP A 54 -3.36 -6.35 7.54
N ALA A 55 -3.32 -5.11 8.01
CA ALA A 55 -3.55 -3.93 7.20
C ALA A 55 -2.52 -3.82 6.05
N PHE A 56 -1.24 -4.00 6.34
CA PHE A 56 -0.18 -3.95 5.33
C PHE A 56 -0.28 -5.10 4.32
N ARG A 57 -0.58 -6.32 4.75
CA ARG A 57 -0.75 -7.47 3.83
C ARG A 57 -1.94 -7.25 2.89
N ARG A 58 -3.03 -6.69 3.40
CA ARG A 58 -4.20 -6.33 2.58
C ARG A 58 -3.87 -5.21 1.58
N ALA A 59 -3.12 -4.19 2.01
CA ALA A 59 -2.63 -3.14 1.12
C ALA A 59 -1.75 -3.73 -0.01
N ALA A 60 -0.75 -4.54 0.35
CA ALA A 60 0.18 -5.18 -0.58
C ALA A 60 -0.51 -6.13 -1.56
N ALA A 61 -1.59 -6.79 -1.16
CA ALA A 61 -2.40 -7.65 -2.03
C ALA A 61 -3.18 -6.85 -3.09
N MET A 62 -3.51 -5.60 -2.82
CA MET A 62 -4.16 -4.69 -3.77
C MET A 62 -3.14 -4.04 -4.71
N VAL A 63 -2.10 -3.44 -4.12
CA VAL A 63 -1.02 -2.78 -4.83
C VAL A 63 0.30 -3.14 -4.13
N PRO A 64 1.22 -3.87 -4.79
CA PRO A 64 2.55 -4.13 -4.22
C PRO A 64 3.38 -2.86 -4.03
N ASP A 65 4.50 -2.96 -3.31
CA ASP A 65 5.44 -1.85 -3.11
C ASP A 65 5.78 -1.17 -4.43
N TYR A 66 5.90 0.17 -4.39
CA TYR A 66 6.16 1.01 -5.56
C TYR A 66 5.06 1.03 -6.65
N GLY A 67 3.95 0.32 -6.46
CA GLY A 67 2.85 0.27 -7.43
C GLY A 67 2.02 1.55 -7.53
N ILE A 68 2.03 2.41 -6.50
CA ILE A 68 1.31 3.69 -6.52
C ILE A 68 2.18 4.79 -7.15
N ARG A 69 1.76 5.26 -8.33
CA ARG A 69 2.43 6.35 -9.05
C ARG A 69 2.48 7.63 -8.20
N GLY A 70 3.64 8.28 -8.16
CA GLY A 70 3.84 9.53 -7.40
C GLY A 70 3.97 9.36 -5.87
N LYS A 71 3.79 8.15 -5.33
CA LYS A 71 3.91 7.83 -3.90
C LYS A 71 4.87 6.67 -3.61
N ALA A 72 5.74 6.32 -4.56
CA ALA A 72 6.58 5.13 -4.53
C ALA A 72 7.43 4.98 -3.24
N LEU A 73 8.00 6.08 -2.71
CA LEU A 73 8.85 6.04 -1.52
C LEU A 73 8.05 5.94 -0.19
N MET A 74 6.82 6.43 -0.18
CA MET A 74 5.95 6.46 1.01
C MET A 74 5.05 5.24 1.10
N TYR A 75 4.82 4.55 -0.02
CA TYR A 75 3.97 3.36 -0.10
C TYR A 75 4.83 2.11 -0.25
N THR A 76 5.16 1.51 0.90
CA THR A 76 6.01 0.30 1.00
C THR A 76 5.39 -0.72 1.98
N PRO A 77 4.14 -1.18 1.74
CA PRO A 77 3.46 -2.09 2.67
C PRO A 77 4.20 -3.41 2.92
N ILE A 78 4.98 -3.93 1.98
CA ILE A 78 5.78 -5.16 2.16
C ILE A 78 6.94 -4.90 3.14
N PHE A 79 7.67 -3.78 2.97
CA PHE A 79 8.68 -3.36 3.96
C PHE A 79 8.04 -3.19 5.35
N MET A 80 6.90 -2.49 5.42
CA MET A 80 6.22 -2.22 6.68
C MET A 80 5.72 -3.51 7.34
N THR A 81 5.30 -4.51 6.56
CA THR A 81 4.98 -5.85 7.05
C THR A 81 6.19 -6.50 7.72
N GLY A 82 7.37 -6.42 7.10
CA GLY A 82 8.62 -6.92 7.68
C GLY A 82 8.96 -6.22 8.99
N TRP A 83 8.76 -4.90 9.05
CA TRP A 83 9.01 -4.13 10.26
C TRP A 83 8.03 -4.46 11.39
N ALA A 84 6.76 -4.71 11.08
CA ALA A 84 5.79 -5.16 12.07
C ALA A 84 6.14 -6.54 12.63
N PHE A 85 6.57 -7.49 11.78
CA PHE A 85 7.07 -8.79 12.24
C PHE A 85 8.34 -8.68 13.07
N GLU A 86 9.25 -7.76 12.74
CA GLU A 86 10.42 -7.46 13.58
C GLU A 86 9.98 -7.02 14.98
N LYS A 87 8.94 -6.18 15.10
CA LYS A 87 8.41 -5.75 16.40
C LYS A 87 7.73 -6.88 17.19
N LEU A 88 7.09 -7.81 16.49
CA LEU A 88 6.53 -9.03 17.09
C LEU A 88 7.61 -10.04 17.50
N GLY A 89 8.83 -9.90 16.99
CA GLY A 89 9.91 -10.88 17.21
C GLY A 89 9.80 -12.13 16.34
N ASP A 90 8.89 -12.14 15.36
CA ASP A 90 8.80 -13.20 14.37
C ASP A 90 9.90 -13.01 13.32
N VAL A 91 11.09 -13.53 13.64
CA VAL A 91 12.28 -13.39 12.80
C VAL A 91 12.05 -14.00 11.43
N ALA A 92 11.42 -15.18 11.33
CA ALA A 92 11.24 -15.86 10.06
C ALA A 92 10.35 -15.05 9.10
N ALA A 93 9.20 -14.56 9.60
CA ALA A 93 8.29 -13.76 8.80
C ALA A 93 8.90 -12.39 8.42
N ALA A 94 9.65 -11.75 9.33
CA ALA A 94 10.37 -10.52 9.04
C ALA A 94 11.41 -10.73 7.91
N CYS A 95 12.18 -11.80 7.99
CA CYS A 95 13.16 -12.18 6.97
C CYS A 95 12.51 -12.38 5.59
N GLU A 96 11.39 -13.10 5.51
CA GLU A 96 10.67 -13.31 4.26
C GLU A 96 10.20 -11.97 3.66
N ALA A 97 9.56 -11.12 4.47
CA ALA A 97 9.05 -9.84 4.03
C ALA A 97 10.18 -8.91 3.54
N TYR A 98 11.29 -8.82 4.26
CA TYR A 98 12.43 -8.00 3.84
C TYR A 98 13.12 -8.51 2.57
N ARG A 99 13.22 -9.83 2.37
CA ARG A 99 13.72 -10.39 1.10
C ARG A 99 12.81 -10.03 -0.06
N ARG A 100 11.48 -10.12 0.12
CA ARG A 100 10.49 -9.72 -0.88
C ARG A 100 10.58 -8.23 -1.20
N PHE A 101 10.72 -7.39 -0.19
CA PHE A 101 10.91 -5.95 -0.37
C PHE A 101 12.14 -5.65 -1.22
N LEU A 102 13.32 -6.19 -0.87
CA LEU A 102 14.56 -5.97 -1.62
C LEU A 102 14.50 -6.50 -3.06
N ALA A 103 13.76 -7.59 -3.30
CA ALA A 103 13.55 -8.12 -4.65
C ALA A 103 12.64 -7.22 -5.52
N ALA A 104 11.71 -6.48 -4.90
CA ALA A 104 10.79 -5.58 -5.58
C ALA A 104 11.32 -4.14 -5.69
N ALA A 105 12.34 -3.78 -4.90
CA ALA A 105 12.87 -2.44 -4.84
C ALA A 105 13.57 -2.05 -6.17
N PRO A 106 13.09 -1.01 -6.88
CA PRO A 106 13.79 -0.53 -8.07
C PRO A 106 15.09 0.19 -7.63
N ALA A 107 16.14 0.06 -8.43
CA ALA A 107 17.49 0.51 -8.06
C ALA A 107 17.60 2.00 -7.68
N ASP A 108 16.65 2.83 -8.14
CA ASP A 108 16.58 4.28 -7.92
C ASP A 108 15.49 4.74 -6.93
N ALA A 109 14.46 3.91 -6.65
CA ALA A 109 13.42 4.23 -5.65
C ALA A 109 13.70 3.62 -4.27
N VAL A 110 14.93 3.16 -4.05
CA VAL A 110 15.38 2.79 -2.72
C VAL A 110 15.57 4.07 -1.92
N GLU A 111 14.66 4.35 -0.98
CA GLU A 111 15.08 5.17 0.17
C GLU A 111 16.20 4.36 0.85
N PRO A 112 17.48 4.79 0.79
CA PRO A 112 18.61 3.95 1.18
C PRO A 112 18.43 3.44 2.61
N THR A 113 17.81 4.25 3.48
CA THR A 113 17.46 3.90 4.86
C THR A 113 16.63 2.60 4.98
N LYS A 114 15.62 2.38 4.12
CA LYS A 114 14.75 1.19 4.19
C LYS A 114 15.43 -0.06 3.67
N ALA A 115 16.15 0.03 2.55
CA ALA A 115 16.90 -1.12 2.06
C ALA A 115 18.09 -1.46 2.95
N ASP A 116 18.78 -0.46 3.49
CA ASP A 116 19.87 -0.67 4.44
C ASP A 116 19.35 -1.33 5.71
N HIS A 117 18.18 -0.91 6.22
CA HIS A 117 17.50 -1.59 7.33
C HIS A 117 17.21 -3.05 6.98
N ALA A 118 16.53 -3.31 5.85
CA ALA A 118 16.15 -4.65 5.43
C ALA A 118 17.38 -5.56 5.26
N ALA A 119 18.43 -5.06 4.59
CA ALA A 119 19.67 -5.79 4.34
C ALA A 119 20.44 -6.07 5.64
N SER A 120 20.54 -5.08 6.54
CA SER A 120 21.18 -5.22 7.85
C SER A 120 20.44 -6.24 8.73
N TYR A 121 19.11 -6.17 8.77
CA TYR A 121 18.29 -7.16 9.49
C TYR A 121 18.54 -8.57 8.95
N ILE A 122 18.54 -8.73 7.63
CA ILE A 122 18.79 -10.02 6.98
C ILE A 122 20.16 -10.58 7.35
N ALA A 123 21.21 -9.77 7.22
CA ALA A 123 22.56 -10.18 7.55
C ALA A 123 22.72 -10.57 9.03
N GLY A 124 22.05 -9.85 9.94
CA GLY A 124 22.19 -10.04 11.38
C GLY A 124 21.30 -11.14 11.97
N ARG A 125 20.14 -11.43 11.37
CA ARG A 125 19.08 -12.23 12.02
C ARG A 125 18.60 -13.42 11.20
N CYS A 126 18.79 -13.42 9.88
CA CYS A 126 18.14 -14.39 8.99
C CYS A 126 19.01 -15.60 8.60
N ALA A 127 20.29 -15.62 8.99
CA ALA A 127 21.19 -16.75 8.69
C ALA A 127 20.78 -18.07 9.35
N THR A 128 19.94 -18.01 10.39
CA THR A 128 19.44 -19.18 11.14
C THR A 128 17.94 -19.42 10.96
N ALA A 129 17.24 -18.56 10.22
CA ALA A 129 15.79 -18.68 10.01
C ALA A 129 15.51 -19.54 8.76
N PRO A 130 14.67 -20.59 8.84
CA PRO A 130 14.32 -21.40 7.68
C PRO A 130 13.56 -20.56 6.62
N ASN A 131 13.74 -20.93 5.35
CA ASN A 131 13.01 -20.36 4.21
C ASN A 131 11.61 -20.93 4.10
#